data_AF-A0A415MDT8-F1
#
_entry.id   AF-A0A415MDT8-F1
#
_cell.length_a   1.000
_cell.length_b   1.000
_cell.length_c   1.000
_cell.angle_alpha   90.00
_cell.angle_beta   90.00
_cell.angle_gamma   90.00
#
_symmetry.space_group_name_H-M   'P 1'
#
loop_
_entity.id
_entity.type
_entity.pdbx_description
1 polymer ?
#
loop_
_entity_poly.entity_id
_entity_poly.type
_entity_poly.pdbx_seq_one_letter_code
_entity_poly.pdbx_strand_id
1 'polypeptide(L)'
;MKDFKKGLIYAGVLVFCIGFGAYIYCNSIKKKIPDKLYIYKQDKAVFSMDIPVVGTVYDSSNNICADNIDFGKQVTIQSGNTGQYYVDYKLFGLLSVARTHMEVVDEKYIYSGGFQVGIYLKCNGVYVVNTETICTYDGQNVVPAKGKINKGDYIIKVNGSQTDTKEQLLQAVSESAGNSMDITVRRDGQEIEEQIIPVKNVAGEYKIGIWVKDDTQGVGTVTYVCEDGTFAALGHGISDNETGKVLDIKDGMIYRTRILSIVPGKNGEPGELLGTIDYREDNIGSIRRNTDKGIYGENAYSLYKEYSPELMKAAGSYEASKGTAYVRFYNNGSFHDYEIDITDLKYGDSKNITFKVTSGELLELTNGIVQGMSGSPIIQNGKIIGAVTHVFVDDSTCGYGIFIDRMLDKDEKETN
;
A
#
# COMPACT_ATOMS: atom_id res chain seq x y z
N MET A 1 -59.34 -6.58 0.44
CA MET A 1 -58.19 -7.52 0.47
C MET A 1 -57.04 -7.13 -0.45
N LYS A 2 -57.29 -6.76 -1.72
CA LYS A 2 -56.23 -6.37 -2.68
C LYS A 2 -55.45 -5.12 -2.25
N ASP A 3 -56.15 -4.09 -1.75
CA ASP A 3 -55.53 -2.83 -1.34
C ASP A 3 -54.74 -2.96 -0.03
N PHE A 4 -55.19 -3.82 0.88
CA PHE A 4 -54.43 -4.16 2.10
C PHE A 4 -53.10 -4.87 1.77
N LYS A 5 -53.10 -5.82 0.83
CA LYS A 5 -51.87 -6.48 0.35
C LYS A 5 -50.91 -5.50 -0.33
N LYS A 6 -51.43 -4.56 -1.13
CA LYS A 6 -50.61 -3.49 -1.72
C LYS A 6 -50.00 -2.58 -0.65
N GLY A 7 -50.78 -2.16 0.35
CA GLY A 7 -50.30 -1.36 1.47
C GLY A 7 -49.16 -2.05 2.24
N LEU A 8 -49.28 -3.36 2.48
CA LEU A 8 -48.23 -4.15 3.12
C LEU A 8 -46.94 -4.23 2.30
N ILE A 9 -47.05 -4.35 0.97
CA ILE A 9 -45.89 -4.33 0.06
C ILE A 9 -45.22 -2.95 0.09
N TYR A 10 -45.97 -1.86 0.01
CA TYR A 10 -45.40 -0.50 0.09
C TYR A 10 -44.72 -0.24 1.43
N ALA A 11 -45.32 -0.67 2.54
CA ALA A 11 -44.70 -0.58 3.87
C ALA A 11 -43.40 -1.41 3.94
N GLY A 12 -43.40 -2.62 3.38
CA GLY A 12 -42.21 -3.47 3.31
C GLY A 12 -41.08 -2.84 2.50
N VAL A 13 -41.39 -2.25 1.32
CA VAL A 13 -40.42 -1.53 0.49
C VAL A 13 -39.89 -0.30 1.23
N LEU A 14 -40.75 0.46 1.92
CA LEU A 14 -40.32 1.63 2.69
C LEU A 14 -39.36 1.24 3.82
N VAL A 15 -39.69 0.19 4.58
CA VAL A 15 -38.81 -0.34 5.64
C VAL A 15 -37.48 -0.81 5.07
N PHE A 16 -37.50 -1.50 3.92
CA PHE A 16 -36.28 -1.91 3.23
C PHE A 16 -35.43 -0.71 2.81
N CYS A 17 -36.03 0.31 2.20
CA CYS A 17 -35.32 1.52 1.80
C CYS A 17 -34.72 2.27 3.00
N ILE A 18 -35.45 2.37 4.10
CA ILE A 18 -34.95 2.98 5.35
C ILE A 18 -33.79 2.16 5.91
N GLY A 19 -33.93 0.83 5.99
CA GLY A 19 -32.89 -0.07 6.48
C GLY A 19 -31.63 -0.02 5.61
N PHE A 20 -31.79 0.00 4.29
CA PHE A 20 -30.69 0.11 3.34
C PHE A 20 -29.99 1.47 3.42
N GLY A 21 -30.76 2.56 3.52
CA GLY A 21 -30.23 3.91 3.74
C GLY A 21 -29.46 4.02 5.06
N ALA A 22 -29.99 3.47 6.15
CA ALA A 22 -29.33 3.42 7.44
C ALA A 22 -28.03 2.60 7.40
N TYR A 23 -28.04 1.46 6.69
CA TYR A 23 -26.85 0.64 6.46
C TYR A 23 -25.76 1.41 5.71
N ILE A 24 -26.11 2.08 4.61
CA ILE A 24 -25.17 2.92 3.84
C ILE A 24 -24.60 4.04 4.73
N TYR A 25 -25.47 4.71 5.51
CA TYR A 25 -25.05 5.79 6.39
C TYR A 25 -24.10 5.29 7.49
N CYS A 26 -24.41 4.19 8.16
CA CYS A 26 -23.53 3.60 9.18
C CYS A 26 -22.18 3.18 8.58
N ASN A 27 -22.18 2.60 7.38
CA ASN A 27 -20.94 2.22 6.70
C ASN A 27 -20.10 3.45 6.30
N SER A 28 -20.75 4.55 5.89
CA SER A 28 -20.07 5.83 5.62
C SER A 28 -19.44 6.41 6.88
N ILE A 29 -20.15 6.38 8.01
CA ILE A 29 -19.62 6.81 9.31
C ILE A 29 -18.45 5.94 9.75
N LYS A 30 -18.57 4.62 9.64
CA LYS A 30 -17.51 3.69 10.03
C LYS A 30 -16.18 4.02 9.35
N LYS A 31 -16.19 4.42 8.07
CA LYS A 31 -14.97 4.82 7.33
C LYS A 31 -14.30 6.09 7.85
N LYS A 32 -15.00 6.91 8.65
CA LYS A 32 -14.46 8.10 9.32
C LYS A 32 -13.89 7.79 10.71
N ILE A 33 -14.11 6.58 11.25
CA ILE A 33 -13.63 6.15 12.56
C ILE A 33 -12.40 5.25 12.36
N PRO A 34 -11.27 5.51 13.04
CA PRO A 34 -10.10 4.64 12.94
C PRO A 34 -10.33 3.28 13.55
N ASP A 35 -9.93 2.20 12.88
CA ASP A 35 -9.94 0.87 13.49
C ASP A 35 -8.82 0.73 14.54
N LYS A 36 -7.66 1.35 14.28
CA LYS A 36 -6.52 1.41 15.20
C LYS A 36 -6.00 2.85 15.31
N LEU A 37 -5.59 3.26 16.50
CA LEU A 37 -5.04 4.58 16.77
C LEU A 37 -3.81 4.48 17.68
N TYR A 38 -2.71 5.08 17.26
CA TYR A 38 -1.53 5.26 18.10
C TYR A 38 -1.59 6.65 18.72
N ILE A 39 -1.59 6.74 20.05
CA ILE A 39 -1.52 8.00 20.81
C ILE A 39 -0.15 8.08 21.48
N TYR A 40 0.55 9.20 21.36
CA TYR A 40 1.82 9.33 22.05
C TYR A 40 1.64 9.65 23.54
N LYS A 41 2.56 9.13 24.35
CA LYS A 41 2.60 9.36 25.80
C LYS A 41 2.71 10.85 26.12
N GLN A 42 1.96 11.30 27.11
CA GLN A 42 1.92 12.71 27.56
C GLN A 42 1.41 13.72 26.53
N ASP A 43 1.03 13.29 25.33
CA ASP A 43 0.33 14.16 24.40
C ASP A 43 -1.06 14.50 24.93
N LYS A 44 -1.45 15.76 24.71
CA LYS A 44 -2.85 16.17 24.76
C LYS A 44 -3.40 15.98 23.36
N ALA A 45 -3.89 14.77 23.10
CA ALA A 45 -4.55 14.46 21.85
C ALA A 45 -5.90 15.17 21.82
N VAL A 46 -6.00 16.19 20.98
CA VAL A 46 -7.27 16.86 20.68
C VAL A 46 -7.93 16.06 19.58
N PHE A 47 -9.10 15.53 19.87
CA PHE A 47 -9.86 14.69 18.97
C PHE A 47 -11.25 15.27 18.77
N SER A 48 -11.65 15.48 17.52
CA SER A 48 -13.04 15.72 17.17
C SER A 48 -13.36 14.93 15.91
N MET A 49 -14.58 14.41 15.88
CA MET A 49 -15.12 13.79 14.69
C MET A 49 -16.28 14.67 14.21
N ASP A 50 -16.30 14.98 12.92
CA ASP A 50 -17.42 15.69 12.29
C ASP A 50 -18.60 14.73 12.02
N ILE A 51 -19.00 13.98 13.07
CA ILE A 51 -20.08 12.98 13.10
C ILE A 51 -20.66 12.89 14.54
N PRO A 52 -21.98 12.64 14.69
CA PRO A 52 -22.66 12.63 15.98
C PRO A 52 -22.49 11.29 16.72
N VAL A 53 -21.25 10.96 17.09
CA VAL A 53 -20.91 9.72 17.80
C VAL A 53 -20.55 9.98 19.24
N VAL A 54 -21.06 9.14 20.12
CA VAL A 54 -20.74 9.10 21.55
C VAL A 54 -19.90 7.86 21.80
N GLY A 55 -18.83 7.97 22.59
CA GLY A 55 -17.98 6.83 22.87
C GLY A 55 -17.74 6.54 24.35
N THR A 56 -17.41 5.27 24.60
CA THR A 56 -17.02 4.73 25.90
C THR A 56 -15.61 4.18 25.77
N VAL A 57 -14.72 4.57 26.69
CA VAL A 57 -13.32 4.15 26.71
C VAL A 57 -13.13 3.04 27.73
N TYR A 58 -12.47 1.97 27.31
CA TYR A 58 -12.12 0.82 28.13
C TYR A 58 -10.61 0.64 28.22
N ASP A 59 -10.11 0.13 29.33
CA ASP A 59 -8.75 -0.42 29.42
C ASP A 59 -8.69 -1.84 28.82
N SER A 60 -7.48 -2.43 28.79
CA SER A 60 -7.26 -3.80 28.34
C SER A 60 -7.95 -4.88 29.18
N SER A 61 -8.35 -4.55 30.41
CA SER A 61 -9.13 -5.42 31.30
C SER A 61 -10.65 -5.22 31.14
N ASN A 62 -11.07 -4.44 30.15
CA ASN A 62 -12.46 -4.11 29.84
C ASN A 62 -13.16 -3.32 30.97
N ASN A 63 -12.40 -2.63 31.82
CA ASN A 63 -12.96 -1.66 32.77
C ASN A 63 -13.22 -0.33 32.05
N ILE A 64 -14.31 0.33 32.40
CA ILE A 64 -14.65 1.64 31.87
C ILE A 64 -13.71 2.70 32.47
N CYS A 65 -12.91 3.33 31.62
CA CYS A 65 -12.04 4.45 31.97
C CYS A 65 -12.78 5.79 31.86
N ALA A 66 -13.67 5.90 30.88
CA ALA A 66 -14.51 7.07 30.65
C ALA A 66 -15.74 6.67 29.84
N ASP A 67 -16.87 7.33 30.06
CA ASP A 67 -18.13 7.00 29.39
C ASP A 67 -18.86 8.26 28.93
N ASN A 68 -19.74 8.10 27.94
CA ASN A 68 -20.59 9.13 27.39
C ASN A 68 -19.81 10.36 26.84
N ILE A 69 -18.69 10.10 26.17
CA ILE A 69 -17.85 11.14 25.55
C ILE A 69 -18.47 11.53 24.20
N ASP A 70 -18.82 12.81 24.05
CA ASP A 70 -19.33 13.38 22.81
C ASP A 70 -18.18 13.72 21.84
N PHE A 71 -17.86 12.77 20.96
CA PHE A 71 -16.83 12.94 19.93
C PHE A 71 -17.29 13.79 18.74
N GLY A 72 -18.57 14.20 18.70
CA GLY A 72 -19.04 15.26 17.80
C GLY A 72 -18.47 16.64 18.14
N LYS A 73 -17.79 16.76 19.28
CA LYS A 73 -17.11 17.97 19.76
C LYS A 73 -15.63 17.69 19.96
N GLN A 74 -14.89 18.77 20.23
CA GLN A 74 -13.50 18.68 20.61
C GLN A 74 -13.35 18.04 22.00
N VAL A 75 -12.67 16.90 22.03
CA VAL A 75 -12.34 16.12 23.22
C VAL A 75 -10.83 16.13 23.38
N THR A 76 -10.34 16.40 24.58
CA THR A 76 -8.91 16.27 24.88
C THR A 76 -8.68 14.97 25.63
N ILE A 77 -7.93 14.07 25.02
CA ILE A 77 -7.43 12.85 25.66
C ILE A 77 -6.03 13.15 26.17
N GLN A 78 -5.84 13.04 27.48
CA GLN A 78 -4.51 13.10 28.09
C GLN A 78 -4.04 11.68 28.35
N SER A 79 -3.06 11.23 27.57
CA SER A 79 -2.52 9.89 27.72
C SER A 79 -1.63 9.80 28.98
N GLY A 80 -1.79 8.70 29.71
CA GLY A 80 -1.00 8.38 30.90
C GLY A 80 0.26 7.60 30.54
N ASN A 81 0.38 6.39 31.11
CA ASN A 81 1.43 5.45 30.72
C ASN A 81 1.06 4.70 29.43
N THR A 82 2.08 4.10 28.80
CA THR A 82 1.88 3.22 27.65
C THR A 82 0.94 2.07 27.99
N GLY A 83 0.14 1.64 27.02
CA GLY A 83 -0.89 0.62 27.24
C GLY A 83 -1.95 0.57 26.15
N GLN A 84 -2.79 -0.45 26.23
CA GLN A 84 -3.89 -0.69 25.30
C GLN A 84 -5.22 -0.24 25.89
N TYR A 85 -6.02 0.39 25.06
CA TYR A 85 -7.35 0.90 25.36
C TYR A 85 -8.28 0.63 24.18
N TYR A 86 -9.57 0.67 24.43
CA TYR A 86 -10.58 0.53 23.39
C TYR A 86 -11.60 1.64 23.48
N VAL A 87 -12.05 2.13 22.33
CA VAL A 87 -13.15 3.10 22.28
C VAL A 87 -14.29 2.49 21.49
N ASP A 88 -15.40 2.20 22.16
CA ASP A 88 -16.64 1.77 21.50
C ASP A 88 -17.46 3.01 21.12
N TYR A 89 -17.86 3.11 19.85
CA TYR A 89 -18.63 4.25 19.33
C TYR A 89 -20.09 3.87 19.09
N LYS A 90 -20.99 4.71 19.57
CA LYS A 90 -22.43 4.64 19.33
C LYS A 90 -22.92 5.89 18.60
N LEU A 91 -23.56 5.68 17.46
CA LEU A 91 -24.24 6.73 16.72
C LEU A 91 -25.48 7.20 17.49
N PHE A 92 -25.57 8.51 17.73
CA PHE A 92 -26.60 9.13 18.59
C PHE A 92 -26.68 8.54 20.00
N GLY A 93 -25.63 7.85 20.47
CA GLY A 93 -25.64 7.10 21.75
C GLY A 93 -26.45 5.80 21.74
N LEU A 94 -27.03 5.40 20.60
CA LEU A 94 -27.97 4.28 20.50
C LEU A 94 -27.41 3.08 19.73
N LEU A 95 -26.86 3.32 18.53
CA LEU A 95 -26.48 2.27 17.59
C LEU A 95 -24.97 2.08 17.59
N SER A 96 -24.49 0.91 17.99
CA SER A 96 -23.06 0.57 17.91
C SER A 96 -22.59 0.60 16.46
N VAL A 97 -21.53 1.35 16.16
CA VAL A 97 -21.03 1.52 14.78
C VAL A 97 -19.59 1.06 14.57
N ALA A 98 -18.72 1.21 15.57
CA ALA A 98 -17.31 0.88 15.46
C ALA A 98 -16.67 0.70 16.85
N ARG A 99 -15.52 0.02 16.88
CA ARG A 99 -14.61 -0.03 18.03
C ARG A 99 -13.21 0.30 17.53
N THR A 100 -12.55 1.27 18.16
CA THR A 100 -11.16 1.61 17.89
C THR A 100 -10.26 0.91 18.91
N HIS A 101 -9.20 0.25 18.44
CA HIS A 101 -8.10 -0.17 19.29
C HIS A 101 -7.10 0.98 19.42
N MET A 102 -6.93 1.51 20.63
CA MET A 102 -6.03 2.61 20.91
C MET A 102 -4.81 2.11 21.66
N GLU A 103 -3.62 2.41 21.15
CA GLU A 103 -2.35 2.10 21.81
C GLU A 103 -1.66 3.40 22.22
N VAL A 104 -1.40 3.56 23.51
CA VAL A 104 -0.55 4.63 24.02
C VAL A 104 0.90 4.16 23.92
N VAL A 105 1.70 4.85 23.10
CA VAL A 105 3.08 4.49 22.77
C VAL A 105 4.03 5.67 23.03
N ASP A 106 5.33 5.42 23.09
CA ASP A 106 6.32 6.49 23.17
C ASP A 106 6.41 7.24 21.84
N GLU A 107 6.80 8.53 21.90
CA GLU A 107 7.00 9.34 20.69
C GLU A 107 8.01 8.68 19.75
N LYS A 108 7.68 8.67 18.46
CA LYS A 108 8.57 8.17 17.41
C LYS A 108 9.12 9.33 16.60
N TYR A 109 10.43 9.40 16.52
CA TYR A 109 11.16 10.29 15.61
C TYR A 109 11.79 9.45 14.50
N ILE A 110 11.73 9.99 13.29
CA ILE A 110 12.26 9.38 12.06
C ILE A 110 12.87 10.47 11.20
N TYR A 111 13.86 10.10 10.39
CA TYR A 111 14.46 11.04 9.45
C TYR A 111 13.61 11.11 8.19
N SER A 112 13.17 12.32 7.85
CA SER A 112 12.31 12.60 6.72
C SER A 112 13.05 12.33 5.42
N GLY A 113 12.53 11.38 4.63
CA GLY A 113 13.04 11.08 3.31
C GLY A 113 12.60 12.10 2.27
N GLY A 114 12.10 11.63 1.13
CA GLY A 114 11.73 12.46 -0.01
C GLY A 114 12.72 12.37 -1.18
N PHE A 115 13.78 11.58 -1.05
CA PHE A 115 14.77 11.34 -2.11
C PHE A 115 14.54 10.02 -2.84
N GLN A 116 14.92 10.01 -4.11
CA GLN A 116 14.67 8.89 -5.00
C GLN A 116 15.78 7.83 -4.89
N VAL A 117 15.37 6.56 -5.00
CA VAL A 117 16.24 5.40 -5.07
C VAL A 117 15.81 4.50 -6.22
N GLY A 118 16.78 3.78 -6.78
CA GLY A 118 16.49 2.65 -7.65
C GLY A 118 16.06 1.46 -6.79
N ILE A 119 14.98 0.80 -7.15
CA ILE A 119 14.44 -0.36 -6.45
C ILE A 119 14.58 -1.57 -7.37
N TYR A 120 15.13 -2.65 -6.84
CA TYR A 120 15.14 -3.96 -7.46
C TYR A 120 14.52 -4.96 -6.49
N LEU A 121 13.54 -5.74 -6.95
CA LEU A 121 12.88 -6.77 -6.16
C LEU A 121 12.95 -8.11 -6.89
N LYS A 122 13.31 -9.16 -6.15
CA LYS A 122 13.23 -10.53 -6.62
C LYS A 122 11.96 -11.19 -6.08
N CYS A 123 11.19 -11.80 -6.98
CA CYS A 123 9.99 -12.53 -6.63
C CYS A 123 10.33 -13.80 -5.82
N ASN A 124 9.41 -14.20 -4.95
CA ASN A 124 9.52 -15.47 -4.23
C ASN A 124 9.03 -16.64 -5.12
N GLY A 125 9.86 -17.02 -6.08
CA GLY A 125 9.53 -17.94 -7.16
C GLY A 125 9.21 -17.22 -8.48
N VAL A 126 8.87 -17.98 -9.52
CA VAL A 126 8.59 -17.44 -10.85
C VAL A 126 7.11 -17.07 -10.97
N TYR A 127 6.83 -15.77 -11.02
CA TYR A 127 5.48 -15.22 -11.01
C TYR A 127 4.79 -15.30 -12.37
N VAL A 128 3.57 -15.83 -12.41
CA VAL A 128 2.78 -16.00 -13.63
C VAL A 128 1.93 -14.77 -13.89
N VAL A 129 2.27 -14.01 -14.92
CA VAL A 129 1.58 -12.76 -15.29
C VAL A 129 0.39 -13.02 -16.22
N ASN A 130 0.48 -14.04 -17.07
CA ASN A 130 -0.59 -14.38 -18.02
C ASN A 130 -0.49 -15.83 -18.53
N THR A 131 -1.56 -16.31 -19.14
CA THR A 131 -1.60 -17.57 -19.89
C THR A 131 -1.98 -17.28 -21.34
N GLU A 132 -1.36 -17.96 -22.30
CA GLU A 132 -1.57 -17.73 -23.73
C GLU A 132 -1.81 -19.02 -24.51
N THR A 133 -2.53 -18.88 -25.63
CA THR A 133 -2.69 -19.94 -26.63
C THR A 133 -1.43 -20.08 -27.46
N ILE A 134 -0.96 -21.32 -27.61
CA ILE A 134 0.16 -21.69 -28.47
C ILE A 134 -0.39 -22.35 -29.73
N CYS A 135 0.05 -21.85 -30.88
CA CYS A 135 -0.06 -22.57 -32.15
C CYS A 135 1.05 -23.62 -32.21
N THR A 136 0.68 -24.89 -32.21
CA THR A 136 1.59 -26.02 -32.25
C THR A 136 2.17 -26.21 -33.65
N TYR A 137 3.27 -26.96 -33.74
CA TYR A 137 3.92 -27.28 -35.02
C TYR A 137 2.98 -27.97 -36.04
N ASP A 138 2.00 -28.73 -35.57
CA ASP A 138 0.97 -29.39 -36.38
C ASP A 138 -0.28 -28.52 -36.64
N GLY A 139 -0.25 -27.24 -36.24
CA GLY A 139 -1.28 -26.25 -36.55
C GLY A 139 -2.48 -26.22 -35.61
N GLN A 140 -2.39 -26.86 -34.44
CA GLN A 140 -3.43 -26.81 -33.41
C GLN A 140 -3.21 -25.63 -32.46
N ASN A 141 -4.31 -25.09 -31.92
CA ASN A 141 -4.25 -24.04 -30.91
C ASN A 141 -4.56 -24.63 -29.53
N VAL A 142 -3.58 -24.60 -28.64
CA VAL A 142 -3.68 -25.22 -27.30
C VAL A 142 -3.17 -24.28 -26.21
N VAL A 143 -3.68 -24.42 -25.00
CA VAL A 143 -3.18 -23.73 -23.80
C VAL A 143 -2.77 -24.82 -22.81
N PRO A 144 -1.49 -25.25 -22.77
CA PRO A 144 -1.05 -26.39 -21.96
C PRO A 144 -1.31 -26.20 -20.46
N ALA A 145 -1.18 -24.96 -19.99
CA ALA A 145 -1.43 -24.55 -18.61
C ALA A 145 -2.92 -24.41 -18.22
N LYS A 146 -3.86 -24.58 -19.15
CA LYS A 146 -5.29 -24.27 -18.93
C LYS A 146 -5.88 -25.05 -17.76
N GLY A 147 -6.43 -24.32 -16.79
CA GLY A 147 -7.08 -24.88 -15.61
C GLY A 147 -6.11 -25.46 -14.57
N LYS A 148 -4.80 -25.31 -14.78
CA LYS A 148 -3.74 -25.83 -13.91
C LYS A 148 -2.97 -24.67 -13.27
N ILE A 149 -2.43 -23.78 -14.12
CA ILE A 149 -1.72 -22.58 -13.69
C ILE A 149 -2.60 -21.35 -13.98
N ASN A 150 -2.70 -20.46 -13.00
CA ASN A 150 -3.48 -19.24 -13.06
C ASN A 150 -2.59 -17.99 -12.97
N LYS A 151 -3.12 -16.89 -13.49
CA LYS A 151 -2.55 -15.55 -13.30
C LYS A 151 -2.44 -15.25 -11.80
N GLY A 152 -1.24 -14.87 -11.36
CA GLY A 152 -0.93 -14.59 -9.96
C GLY A 152 -0.32 -15.75 -9.17
N ASP A 153 -0.13 -16.92 -9.79
CA ASP A 153 0.60 -18.02 -9.19
C ASP A 153 2.12 -17.76 -9.15
N TYR A 154 2.81 -18.35 -8.18
CA TYR A 154 4.27 -18.49 -8.19
C TYR A 154 4.64 -19.94 -8.50
N ILE A 155 5.35 -20.19 -9.59
CA ILE A 155 5.99 -21.49 -9.81
C ILE A 155 7.20 -21.55 -8.89
N ILE A 156 7.20 -22.51 -7.96
CA ILE A 156 8.24 -22.65 -6.93
C ILE A 156 9.08 -23.92 -7.12
N LYS A 157 8.54 -24.95 -7.79
CA LYS A 157 9.28 -26.18 -8.12
C LYS A 157 8.88 -26.72 -9.48
N VAL A 158 9.84 -27.34 -10.15
CA VAL A 158 9.64 -28.10 -11.39
C VAL A 158 10.37 -29.44 -11.26
N ASN A 159 9.66 -30.55 -11.44
CA ASN A 159 10.14 -31.92 -11.25
C ASN A 159 10.86 -32.11 -9.90
N GLY A 160 10.26 -31.58 -8.83
CA GLY A 160 10.80 -31.63 -7.47
C GLY A 160 11.97 -30.68 -7.18
N SER A 161 12.49 -29.95 -8.17
CA SER A 161 13.62 -29.01 -8.01
C SER A 161 13.12 -27.58 -7.82
N GLN A 162 13.69 -26.86 -6.83
CA GLN A 162 13.38 -25.45 -6.58
C GLN A 162 13.62 -24.61 -7.83
N THR A 163 12.67 -23.74 -8.16
CA THR A 163 12.70 -22.86 -9.34
C THR A 163 12.47 -21.43 -8.90
N ASP A 164 13.53 -20.62 -8.90
CA ASP A 164 13.54 -19.24 -8.46
C ASP A 164 13.67 -18.24 -9.62
N THR A 165 14.08 -18.68 -10.81
CA THR A 165 14.29 -17.79 -11.97
C THR A 165 13.60 -18.28 -13.24
N LYS A 166 13.27 -17.34 -14.13
CA LYS A 166 12.65 -17.63 -15.42
C LYS A 166 13.57 -18.47 -16.31
N GLU A 167 14.90 -18.33 -16.18
CA GLU A 167 15.87 -19.15 -16.91
C GLU A 167 15.83 -20.61 -16.46
N GLN A 168 15.72 -20.86 -15.15
CA GLN A 168 15.57 -22.23 -14.61
C GLN A 168 14.29 -22.89 -15.13
N LEU A 169 13.17 -22.15 -15.13
CA LEU A 169 11.91 -22.63 -15.69
C LEU A 169 12.03 -22.90 -17.19
N LEU A 170 12.62 -21.98 -17.97
CA LEU A 170 12.81 -22.13 -19.41
C LEU A 170 13.67 -23.35 -19.74
N GLN A 171 14.75 -23.55 -19.00
CA GLN A 171 15.63 -24.72 -19.13
C GLN A 171 14.85 -26.01 -18.87
N ALA A 172 14.12 -26.10 -17.75
CA ALA A 172 13.35 -27.29 -17.41
C ALA A 172 12.28 -27.61 -18.48
N VAL A 173 11.59 -26.60 -19.01
CA VAL A 173 10.61 -26.79 -20.10
C VAL A 173 11.28 -27.29 -21.38
N SER A 174 12.47 -26.77 -21.72
CA SER A 174 13.23 -27.23 -22.89
C SER A 174 13.70 -28.68 -22.75
N GLU A 175 14.25 -29.02 -21.58
CA GLU A 175 14.79 -30.36 -21.26
C GLU A 175 13.70 -31.43 -21.15
N SER A 176 12.45 -31.05 -20.87
CA SER A 176 11.30 -31.97 -20.88
C SER A 176 11.17 -32.75 -22.18
N ALA A 177 11.63 -32.18 -23.30
CA ALA A 177 11.45 -32.72 -24.65
C ALA A 177 9.99 -33.10 -24.97
N GLY A 178 9.01 -32.41 -24.39
CA GLY A 178 7.57 -32.69 -24.56
C GLY A 178 7.01 -33.77 -23.64
N ASN A 179 7.81 -34.31 -22.72
CA ASN A 179 7.32 -35.20 -21.66
C ASN A 179 6.57 -34.41 -20.58
N SER A 180 5.68 -35.11 -19.87
CA SER A 180 4.98 -34.52 -18.72
C SER A 180 5.97 -34.04 -17.66
N MET A 181 5.65 -32.91 -17.04
CA MET A 181 6.42 -32.26 -15.98
C MET A 181 5.52 -32.05 -14.77
N ASP A 182 6.05 -32.29 -13.58
CA ASP A 182 5.39 -31.94 -12.32
C ASP A 182 5.76 -30.49 -11.97
N ILE A 183 4.79 -29.60 -11.86
CA ILE A 183 4.99 -28.20 -11.52
C ILE A 183 4.26 -27.90 -10.22
N THR A 184 4.99 -27.44 -9.21
CA THR A 184 4.40 -26.95 -7.96
C THR A 184 4.24 -25.44 -8.05
N VAL A 185 2.99 -24.98 -7.95
CA VAL A 185 2.65 -23.56 -7.83
C VAL A 185 2.22 -23.22 -6.42
N ARG A 186 2.53 -22.01 -5.98
CA ARG A 186 1.98 -21.42 -4.76
C ARG A 186 0.89 -20.41 -5.15
N ARG A 187 -0.32 -20.65 -4.66
CA ARG A 187 -1.52 -19.84 -4.90
C ARG A 187 -2.19 -19.51 -3.58
N ASP A 188 -2.29 -18.22 -3.27
CA ASP A 188 -2.91 -17.72 -2.03
C ASP A 188 -2.38 -18.43 -0.76
N GLY A 189 -1.06 -18.70 -0.74
CA GLY A 189 -0.36 -19.36 0.38
C GLY A 189 -0.37 -20.90 0.36
N GLN A 190 -1.05 -21.53 -0.60
CA GLN A 190 -1.11 -23.00 -0.71
C GLN A 190 -0.23 -23.52 -1.84
N GLU A 191 0.53 -24.59 -1.59
CA GLU A 191 1.23 -25.34 -2.63
C GLU A 191 0.28 -26.29 -3.35
N ILE A 192 0.25 -26.22 -4.68
CA ILE A 192 -0.58 -27.03 -5.57
C ILE A 192 0.34 -27.66 -6.62
N GLU A 193 0.28 -28.98 -6.75
CA GLU A 193 1.07 -29.73 -7.73
C GLU A 193 0.23 -30.06 -8.96
N GLU A 194 0.74 -29.74 -10.14
CA GLU A 194 0.06 -29.89 -11.42
C GLU A 194 0.96 -30.59 -12.44
N GLN A 195 0.39 -31.50 -13.21
CA GLN A 195 1.09 -32.13 -14.33
C GLN A 195 0.85 -31.38 -15.64
N ILE A 196 1.92 -30.92 -16.29
CA ILE A 196 1.84 -30.18 -17.55
C ILE A 196 2.68 -30.87 -18.61
N ILE A 197 2.12 -30.97 -19.81
CA ILE A 197 2.80 -31.51 -20.98
C ILE A 197 3.16 -30.33 -21.89
N PRO A 198 4.44 -29.97 -22.03
CA PRO A 198 4.86 -28.92 -22.95
C PRO A 198 4.57 -29.28 -24.39
N VAL A 199 4.21 -28.28 -25.18
CA VAL A 199 3.93 -28.45 -26.61
C VAL A 199 4.95 -27.71 -27.44
N LYS A 200 5.24 -28.25 -28.62
CA LYS A 200 6.18 -27.65 -29.55
C LYS A 200 5.47 -26.60 -30.39
N ASN A 201 5.92 -25.34 -30.32
CA ASN A 201 5.38 -24.25 -31.13
C ASN A 201 5.84 -24.37 -32.61
N VAL A 202 5.33 -23.50 -33.47
CA VAL A 202 5.72 -23.42 -34.90
C VAL A 202 7.23 -23.17 -35.13
N ALA A 203 7.93 -22.57 -34.16
CA ALA A 203 9.37 -22.35 -34.21
C ALA A 203 10.19 -23.56 -33.74
N GLY A 204 9.53 -24.64 -33.30
CA GLY A 204 10.20 -25.85 -32.83
C GLY A 204 10.60 -25.82 -31.35
N GLU A 205 10.12 -24.84 -30.57
CA GLU A 205 10.43 -24.68 -29.16
C GLU A 205 9.33 -25.28 -28.27
N TYR A 206 9.71 -25.93 -27.17
CA TYR A 206 8.73 -26.37 -26.16
C TYR A 206 8.25 -25.20 -25.32
N LYS A 207 6.93 -25.12 -25.14
CA LYS A 207 6.25 -24.06 -24.38
C LYS A 207 5.09 -24.65 -23.58
N ILE A 208 4.78 -24.01 -22.46
CA ILE A 208 3.62 -24.37 -21.60
C ILE A 208 2.51 -23.31 -21.62
N GLY A 209 2.69 -22.22 -22.38
CA GLY A 209 1.64 -21.22 -22.64
C GLY A 209 1.44 -20.26 -21.48
N ILE A 210 2.52 -19.83 -20.85
CA ILE A 210 2.51 -18.85 -19.76
C ILE A 210 3.51 -17.74 -20.02
N TRP A 211 3.18 -16.56 -19.53
CA TRP A 211 4.08 -15.43 -19.40
C TRP A 211 4.47 -15.30 -17.94
N VAL A 212 5.75 -15.10 -17.70
CA VAL A 212 6.31 -15.07 -16.35
C VAL A 212 7.30 -13.93 -16.15
N LYS A 213 7.51 -13.57 -14.90
CA LYS A 213 8.63 -12.75 -14.43
C LYS A 213 9.12 -13.28 -13.08
N ASP A 214 10.36 -12.99 -12.75
CA ASP A 214 11.02 -13.41 -11.51
C ASP A 214 11.61 -12.21 -10.74
N ASP A 215 11.55 -11.02 -11.32
CA ASP A 215 11.95 -9.77 -10.70
C ASP A 215 11.11 -8.58 -11.18
N THR A 216 11.29 -7.43 -10.52
CA THR A 216 10.78 -6.13 -10.96
C THR A 216 11.71 -5.02 -10.50
N GLN A 217 11.75 -3.91 -11.25
CA GLN A 217 12.60 -2.77 -10.94
C GLN A 217 11.89 -1.44 -11.24
N GLY A 218 12.34 -0.37 -10.62
CA GLY A 218 11.82 0.96 -10.88
C GLY A 218 12.47 2.04 -10.04
N VAL A 219 12.03 3.28 -10.22
CA VAL A 219 12.41 4.40 -9.36
C VAL A 219 11.30 4.64 -8.34
N GLY A 220 11.67 4.76 -7.07
CA GLY A 220 10.75 5.11 -5.99
C GLY A 220 11.37 6.12 -5.04
N THR A 221 10.56 6.64 -4.11
CA THR A 221 11.03 7.60 -3.11
C THR A 221 11.09 6.94 -1.73
N VAL A 222 12.20 7.14 -1.02
CA VAL A 222 12.32 6.75 0.40
C VAL A 222 11.46 7.69 1.22
N THR A 223 10.58 7.14 2.05
CA THR A 223 9.71 7.92 2.94
C THR A 223 10.42 8.31 4.21
N TYR A 224 11.07 7.35 4.86
CA TYR A 224 11.80 7.64 6.09
C TYR A 224 12.94 6.66 6.31
N VAL A 225 13.90 7.11 7.12
CA VAL A 225 15.01 6.29 7.62
C VAL A 225 15.05 6.42 9.15
N CYS A 226 15.33 5.33 9.83
CA CYS A 226 15.54 5.26 11.28
C CYS A 226 17.03 5.18 11.61
N GLU A 227 17.40 5.65 12.80
CA GLU A 227 18.79 5.73 13.26
C GLU A 227 19.55 4.38 13.19
N ASP A 228 18.83 3.27 13.31
CA ASP A 228 19.34 1.89 13.18
C ASP A 228 19.50 1.42 11.72
N GLY A 229 19.38 2.33 10.75
CA GLY A 229 19.51 2.04 9.33
C GLY A 229 18.30 1.32 8.72
N THR A 230 17.22 1.09 9.48
CA THR A 230 15.95 0.63 8.91
C THR A 230 15.28 1.76 8.12
N PHE A 231 14.53 1.42 7.07
CA PHE A 231 13.86 2.40 6.23
C PHE A 231 12.52 1.89 5.72
N ALA A 232 11.66 2.83 5.33
CA ALA A 232 10.53 2.56 4.46
C ALA A 232 10.58 3.45 3.23
N ALA A 233 10.14 2.90 2.11
CA ALA A 233 10.00 3.62 0.86
C ALA A 233 8.64 3.31 0.22
N LEU A 234 8.21 4.21 -0.67
CA LEU A 234 6.85 4.25 -1.19
C LEU A 234 5.82 4.48 -0.07
N GLY A 235 4.54 4.54 -0.43
CA GLY A 235 3.44 4.43 0.53
C GLY A 235 2.43 3.35 0.14
N HIS A 236 2.88 2.41 -0.68
CA HIS A 236 2.11 1.26 -1.17
C HIS A 236 3.05 0.12 -1.58
N GLY A 237 2.48 -1.06 -1.76
CA GLY A 237 3.22 -2.22 -2.28
C GLY A 237 3.47 -2.13 -3.76
N ILE A 238 4.61 -2.66 -4.19
CA ILE A 238 4.90 -2.90 -5.61
C ILE A 238 4.04 -4.07 -6.06
N SER A 239 3.14 -3.79 -7.00
CA SER A 239 2.18 -4.75 -7.54
C SER A 239 2.50 -5.07 -8.99
N ASP A 240 2.02 -6.21 -9.46
CA ASP A 240 2.01 -6.49 -10.90
C ASP A 240 0.83 -5.78 -11.57
N ASN A 241 1.10 -5.04 -12.65
CA ASN A 241 0.08 -4.26 -13.35
C ASN A 241 -0.99 -5.15 -14.01
N GLU A 242 -0.63 -6.37 -14.40
CA GLU A 242 -1.56 -7.30 -15.01
C GLU A 242 -2.50 -7.88 -13.96
N THR A 243 -1.99 -8.36 -12.82
CA THR A 243 -2.79 -9.04 -11.80
C THR A 243 -3.42 -8.09 -10.76
N GLY A 244 -2.86 -6.90 -10.57
CA GLY A 244 -3.20 -5.99 -9.49
C GLY A 244 -2.81 -6.48 -8.09
N LYS A 245 -2.11 -7.60 -7.97
CA LYS A 245 -1.67 -8.16 -6.68
C LYS A 245 -0.30 -7.60 -6.30
N VAL A 246 -0.12 -7.27 -5.02
CA VAL A 246 1.19 -6.98 -4.42
C VAL A 246 2.09 -8.21 -4.60
N LEU A 247 3.31 -7.99 -5.08
CA LEU A 247 4.26 -9.07 -5.31
C LEU A 247 4.80 -9.60 -3.99
N ASP A 248 4.82 -10.93 -3.85
CA ASP A 248 5.55 -11.62 -2.81
C ASP A 248 7.02 -11.72 -3.21
N ILE A 249 7.89 -11.27 -2.33
CA ILE A 249 9.31 -11.08 -2.62
C ILE A 249 10.17 -12.02 -1.77
N LYS A 250 11.27 -12.48 -2.35
CA LYS A 250 12.31 -13.22 -1.63
C LYS A 250 13.28 -12.26 -0.96
N ASP A 251 13.76 -11.30 -1.75
CA ASP A 251 14.65 -10.22 -1.33
C ASP A 251 14.55 -9.05 -2.32
N GLY A 252 15.19 -7.95 -1.97
CA GLY A 252 15.36 -6.82 -2.86
C GLY A 252 16.46 -5.90 -2.37
N MET A 253 16.78 -4.90 -3.18
CA MET A 253 17.84 -3.94 -2.92
C MET A 253 17.40 -2.54 -3.33
N ILE A 254 17.89 -1.54 -2.61
CA ILE A 254 17.85 -0.15 -3.04
C ILE A 254 19.23 0.27 -3.56
N TYR A 255 19.24 1.02 -4.65
CA TYR A 255 20.42 1.48 -5.36
C TYR A 255 20.37 2.99 -5.54
N ARG A 256 21.53 3.58 -5.84
CA ARG A 256 21.57 4.96 -6.30
C ARG A 256 20.85 5.08 -7.64
N THR A 257 20.08 6.15 -7.76
CA THR A 257 19.43 6.51 -9.01
C THR A 257 19.79 7.94 -9.38
N ARG A 258 19.87 8.20 -10.68
CA ARG A 258 20.00 9.54 -11.21
C ARG A 258 18.75 9.88 -12.00
N ILE A 259 18.02 10.90 -11.54
CA ILE A 259 16.91 11.46 -12.30
C ILE A 259 17.49 12.28 -13.45
N LEU A 260 17.12 11.90 -14.67
CA LEU A 260 17.55 12.53 -15.92
C LEU A 260 16.57 13.61 -16.36
N SER A 261 15.28 13.32 -16.23
CA SER A 261 14.20 14.26 -16.57
C SER A 261 12.93 13.90 -15.81
N ILE A 262 12.02 14.87 -15.79
CA ILE A 262 10.66 14.70 -15.29
C ILE A 262 9.74 14.86 -16.50
N VAL A 263 8.89 13.87 -16.74
CA VAL A 263 7.81 13.94 -17.72
C VAL A 263 6.57 14.43 -16.96
N PRO A 264 6.06 15.65 -17.25
CA PRO A 264 4.88 16.15 -16.59
C PRO A 264 3.66 15.26 -16.87
N GLY A 265 2.80 15.10 -15.87
CA GLY A 265 1.56 14.36 -16.03
C GLY A 265 0.53 15.11 -16.87
N LYS A 266 -0.51 14.41 -17.32
CA LYS A 266 -1.71 15.01 -17.90
C LYS A 266 -2.92 14.18 -17.50
N ASN A 267 -4.12 14.74 -17.61
CA ASN A 267 -5.33 14.02 -17.22
C ASN A 267 -5.48 12.75 -18.08
N GLY A 268 -5.65 11.61 -17.41
CA GLY A 268 -5.70 10.27 -18.01
C GLY A 268 -4.34 9.57 -18.14
N GLU A 269 -3.22 10.30 -18.09
CA GLU A 269 -1.86 9.74 -18.22
C GLU A 269 -0.94 10.32 -17.13
N PRO A 270 -0.67 9.57 -16.06
CA PRO A 270 0.28 9.96 -15.03
C PRO A 270 1.65 10.30 -15.63
N GLY A 271 2.27 11.37 -15.15
CA GLY A 271 3.66 11.68 -15.49
C GLY A 271 4.63 10.76 -14.77
N GLU A 272 5.93 10.91 -15.02
CA GLU A 272 6.95 10.02 -14.47
C GLU A 272 8.30 10.70 -14.23
N LEU A 273 9.02 10.23 -13.22
CA LEU A 273 10.44 10.50 -13.04
C LEU A 273 11.26 9.54 -13.90
N LEU A 274 11.93 10.06 -14.93
CA LEU A 274 12.84 9.28 -15.77
C LEU A 274 14.24 9.29 -15.17
N GLY A 275 14.75 8.11 -14.86
CA GLY A 275 16.08 7.98 -14.28
C GLY A 275 16.76 6.66 -14.61
N THR A 276 18.03 6.58 -14.21
CA THR A 276 18.87 5.39 -14.35
C THR A 276 19.26 4.85 -12.99
N ILE A 277 19.20 3.54 -12.83
CA ILE A 277 19.66 2.83 -11.64
C ILE A 277 21.14 2.42 -11.85
N ASP A 278 22.02 2.77 -10.92
CA ASP A 278 23.43 2.35 -11.00
C ASP A 278 23.66 1.04 -10.24
N TYR A 279 23.85 -0.04 -11.01
CA TYR A 279 24.14 -1.37 -10.49
C TYR A 279 25.64 -1.66 -10.31
N ARG A 280 26.53 -0.72 -10.68
CA ARG A 280 27.99 -0.93 -10.60
C ARG A 280 28.55 -0.60 -9.22
N GLU A 281 27.85 0.24 -8.46
CA GLU A 281 28.17 0.54 -7.08
C GLU A 281 27.50 -0.43 -6.12
N ASP A 282 28.00 -0.47 -4.89
CA ASP A 282 27.34 -1.20 -3.81
C ASP A 282 25.91 -0.68 -3.62
N ASN A 283 25.00 -1.62 -3.33
CA ASN A 283 23.64 -1.27 -2.93
C ASN A 283 23.66 -0.36 -1.69
N ILE A 284 22.64 0.48 -1.58
CA ILE A 284 22.44 1.38 -0.45
C ILE A 284 21.93 0.58 0.77
N GLY A 285 21.11 -0.44 0.54
CA GLY A 285 20.46 -1.23 1.57
C GLY A 285 19.62 -2.36 0.98
N SER A 286 19.14 -3.25 1.86
CA SER A 286 18.37 -4.43 1.47
C SER A 286 16.89 -4.25 1.80
N ILE A 287 16.03 -4.63 0.86
CA ILE A 287 14.58 -4.69 1.04
C ILE A 287 14.22 -6.10 1.55
N ARG A 288 13.42 -6.14 2.61
CA ARG A 288 12.98 -7.38 3.26
C ARG A 288 11.49 -7.65 3.09
N ARG A 289 10.69 -6.62 2.93
CA ARG A 289 9.22 -6.74 2.84
C ARG A 289 8.65 -5.81 1.78
N ASN A 290 7.67 -6.32 1.05
CA ASN A 290 6.81 -5.57 0.13
C ASN A 290 5.37 -5.77 0.57
N THR A 291 4.74 -4.73 1.10
CA THR A 291 3.43 -4.81 1.75
C THR A 291 2.49 -3.77 1.16
N ASP A 292 1.19 -3.86 1.42
CA ASP A 292 0.21 -2.89 0.91
C ASP A 292 0.44 -1.46 1.42
N LYS A 293 1.29 -1.28 2.44
CA LYS A 293 1.62 0.00 3.08
C LYS A 293 2.97 0.57 2.64
N GLY A 294 3.79 -0.17 1.90
CA GLY A 294 5.12 0.26 1.48
C GLY A 294 6.11 -0.89 1.33
N ILE A 295 7.35 -0.54 0.97
CA ILE A 295 8.49 -1.46 1.05
C ILE A 295 9.35 -1.12 2.27
N TYR A 296 9.86 -2.15 2.93
CA TYR A 296 10.63 -2.00 4.17
C TYR A 296 11.95 -2.74 4.07
N GLY A 297 13.00 -2.10 4.60
CA GLY A 297 14.34 -2.62 4.52
C GLY A 297 15.25 -2.14 5.62
N GLU A 298 16.53 -2.49 5.48
CA GLU A 298 17.58 -2.32 6.47
C GLU A 298 18.92 -1.97 5.82
N ASN A 299 19.91 -1.65 6.67
CA ASN A 299 21.29 -1.33 6.30
C ASN A 299 21.47 -0.06 5.44
N ALA A 300 20.50 0.87 5.47
CA ALA A 300 20.51 2.06 4.62
C ALA A 300 21.27 3.28 5.20
N TYR A 301 22.35 3.02 5.95
CA TYR A 301 23.09 4.06 6.69
C TYR A 301 23.73 5.13 5.79
N SER A 302 24.08 4.80 4.54
CA SER A 302 24.72 5.76 3.64
C SER A 302 23.80 6.93 3.26
N LEU A 303 22.47 6.73 3.34
CA LEU A 303 21.48 7.76 3.04
C LEU A 303 21.63 8.98 3.96
N TYR A 304 22.05 8.78 5.21
CA TYR A 304 22.34 9.87 6.15
C TYR A 304 23.39 10.83 5.62
N LYS A 305 24.51 10.27 5.19
CA LYS A 305 25.66 11.06 4.72
C LYS A 305 25.37 11.70 3.38
N GLU A 306 24.62 11.03 2.52
CA GLU A 306 24.34 11.46 1.15
C GLU A 306 23.31 12.59 1.10
N TYR A 307 22.26 12.52 1.92
CA TYR A 307 21.15 13.47 1.86
C TYR A 307 21.02 14.38 3.08
N SER A 308 21.66 14.05 4.21
CA SER A 308 21.50 14.78 5.48
C SER A 308 20.03 15.04 5.85
N PRO A 309 19.17 14.00 5.92
CA PRO A 309 17.74 14.16 6.16
C PRO A 309 17.46 14.75 7.54
N GLU A 310 16.33 15.45 7.67
CA GLU A 310 15.90 16.09 8.90
C GLU A 310 15.20 15.11 9.84
N LEU A 311 15.53 15.11 11.13
CA LEU A 311 14.82 14.33 12.15
C LEU A 311 13.50 15.00 12.49
N MET A 312 12.38 14.30 12.31
CA MET A 312 11.03 14.81 12.54
C MET A 312 10.20 13.83 13.38
N LYS A 313 9.25 14.35 14.17
CA LYS A 313 8.26 13.52 14.86
C LYS A 313 7.31 12.90 13.81
N ALA A 314 7.11 11.59 13.89
CA ALA A 314 6.04 10.92 13.18
C ALA A 314 4.73 11.21 13.92
N ALA A 315 3.74 11.77 13.26
CA ALA A 315 2.46 12.08 13.87
C ALA A 315 1.56 10.84 13.98
N GLY A 316 0.74 10.78 15.02
CA GLY A 316 -0.41 9.88 14.99
C GLY A 316 -1.44 10.39 13.99
N SER A 317 -2.18 9.50 13.36
CA SER A 317 -3.19 9.87 12.35
C SER A 317 -4.26 10.83 12.87
N TYR A 318 -4.54 10.83 14.19
CA TYR A 318 -5.42 11.79 14.86
C TYR A 318 -4.92 13.25 14.82
N GLU A 319 -3.63 13.48 14.56
CA GLU A 319 -3.04 14.82 14.52
C GLU A 319 -3.14 15.45 13.13
N ALA A 320 -3.52 14.68 12.10
CA ALA A 320 -3.73 15.18 10.76
C ALA A 320 -5.06 15.96 10.66
N SER A 321 -5.05 17.08 9.96
CA SER A 321 -6.23 17.91 9.72
C SER A 321 -6.35 18.33 8.26
N LYS A 322 -7.58 18.61 7.81
CA LYS A 322 -7.81 19.26 6.51
C LYS A 322 -7.16 20.65 6.46
N GLY A 323 -6.75 21.09 5.28
CA GLY A 323 -6.04 22.35 5.06
C GLY A 323 -4.58 22.16 4.67
N THR A 324 -3.80 23.23 4.82
CA THR A 324 -2.40 23.31 4.36
C THR A 324 -1.51 22.21 4.94
N ALA A 325 -0.75 21.57 4.05
CA ALA A 325 0.35 20.66 4.36
C ALA A 325 1.41 20.77 3.24
N TYR A 326 2.47 19.97 3.33
CA TYR A 326 3.57 20.00 2.37
C TYR A 326 3.96 18.58 1.94
N VAL A 327 4.31 18.41 0.67
CA VAL A 327 4.96 17.20 0.16
C VAL A 327 6.46 17.49 0.05
N ARG A 328 7.28 16.73 0.77
CA ARG A 328 8.74 16.83 0.71
C ARG A 328 9.28 16.02 -0.47
N PHE A 329 10.11 16.67 -1.29
CA PHE A 329 10.72 16.08 -2.46
C PHE A 329 12.15 16.58 -2.63
N TYR A 330 13.10 15.67 -2.77
CA TYR A 330 14.49 15.98 -3.06
C TYR A 330 14.65 16.12 -4.57
N ASN A 331 15.05 17.29 -5.04
CA ASN A 331 15.42 17.53 -6.43
C ASN A 331 16.54 18.57 -6.47
N ASN A 332 17.29 18.60 -7.58
CA ASN A 332 18.35 19.58 -7.80
C ASN A 332 19.40 19.72 -6.65
N GLY A 333 19.60 18.65 -5.86
CA GLY A 333 20.59 18.62 -4.78
C GLY A 333 20.10 19.13 -3.42
N SER A 334 18.80 19.39 -3.25
CA SER A 334 18.22 19.83 -1.98
C SER A 334 16.80 19.29 -1.75
N PHE A 335 16.34 19.33 -0.50
CA PHE A 335 14.94 19.08 -0.17
C PHE A 335 14.08 20.31 -0.40
N HIS A 336 12.91 20.11 -1.00
CA HIS A 336 11.89 21.11 -1.22
C HIS A 336 10.57 20.64 -0.62
N ASP A 337 9.88 21.54 0.10
CA ASP A 337 8.58 21.28 0.70
C ASP A 337 7.51 22.02 -0.13
N TYR A 338 6.78 21.28 -0.95
CA TYR A 338 5.78 21.82 -1.86
C TYR A 338 4.40 21.84 -1.22
N GLU A 339 3.77 23.02 -1.18
CA GLU A 339 2.45 23.19 -0.58
C GLU A 339 1.37 22.34 -1.28
N ILE A 340 0.56 21.70 -0.45
CA ILE A 340 -0.65 20.97 -0.80
C ILE A 340 -1.80 21.38 0.14
N ASP A 341 -3.03 21.14 -0.30
CA ASP A 341 -4.25 21.27 0.51
C ASP A 341 -4.85 19.88 0.78
N ILE A 342 -4.94 19.47 2.04
CA ILE A 342 -5.59 18.22 2.44
C ILE A 342 -7.10 18.43 2.41
N THR A 343 -7.76 17.78 1.47
CA THR A 343 -9.19 17.92 1.21
C THR A 343 -10.01 16.88 1.97
N ASP A 344 -9.45 15.70 2.25
CA ASP A 344 -10.15 14.64 2.98
C ASP A 344 -9.21 13.69 3.75
N LEU A 345 -9.74 13.13 4.84
CA LEU A 345 -9.07 12.16 5.70
C LEU A 345 -10.00 10.96 5.97
N LYS A 346 -9.49 9.74 5.75
CA LYS A 346 -10.23 8.48 5.91
C LYS A 346 -9.35 7.45 6.62
N TYR A 347 -9.91 6.68 7.53
CA TYR A 347 -9.13 5.77 8.39
C TYR A 347 -9.24 4.28 7.99
N GLY A 348 -9.79 4.00 6.80
CA GLY A 348 -9.89 2.66 6.20
C GLY A 348 -8.66 2.27 5.36
N ASP A 349 -8.88 1.94 4.08
CA ASP A 349 -7.90 1.50 3.07
C ASP A 349 -6.59 2.34 3.02
N SER A 350 -5.59 1.90 2.25
CA SER A 350 -4.28 2.56 2.08
C SER A 350 -4.28 3.98 1.46
N LYS A 351 -5.46 4.54 1.19
CA LYS A 351 -5.68 5.90 0.66
C LYS A 351 -6.32 6.78 1.72
N ASN A 352 -5.56 7.06 2.78
CA ASN A 352 -6.06 7.74 3.97
C ASN A 352 -6.15 9.26 3.83
N ILE A 353 -5.18 9.86 3.15
CA ILE A 353 -5.09 11.30 2.94
C ILE A 353 -5.47 11.58 1.49
N THR A 354 -6.39 12.50 1.26
CA THR A 354 -6.67 13.03 -0.09
C THR A 354 -6.24 14.49 -0.10
N PHE A 355 -5.46 14.87 -1.11
CA PHE A 355 -4.92 16.22 -1.19
C PHE A 355 -4.88 16.74 -2.63
N LYS A 356 -4.74 18.05 -2.75
CA LYS A 356 -4.52 18.76 -4.02
C LYS A 356 -3.24 19.57 -3.95
N VAL A 357 -2.43 19.52 -4.99
CA VAL A 357 -1.22 20.35 -5.12
C VAL A 357 -1.61 21.80 -5.34
N THR A 358 -1.11 22.70 -4.48
CA THR A 358 -1.33 24.16 -4.57
C THR A 358 -0.05 24.92 -4.90
N SER A 359 1.13 24.30 -4.74
CA SER A 359 2.42 24.88 -5.13
C SER A 359 2.53 25.10 -6.64
N GLY A 360 2.68 26.36 -7.05
CA GLY A 360 2.93 26.72 -8.44
C GLY A 360 4.24 26.11 -8.99
N GLU A 361 5.30 26.06 -8.17
CA GLU A 361 6.58 25.48 -8.56
C GLU A 361 6.47 23.99 -8.89
N LEU A 362 5.78 23.22 -8.04
CA LEU A 362 5.58 21.79 -8.31
C LEU A 362 4.71 21.57 -9.54
N LEU A 363 3.65 22.38 -9.73
CA LEU A 363 2.78 22.31 -10.89
C LEU A 363 3.53 22.62 -12.20
N GLU A 364 4.44 23.61 -12.19
CA GLU A 364 5.29 23.89 -13.35
C GLU A 364 6.27 22.75 -13.64
N LEU A 365 6.83 22.14 -12.60
CA LEU A 365 7.83 21.07 -12.73
C LEU A 365 7.25 19.74 -13.22
N THR A 366 6.07 19.38 -12.72
CA THR A 366 5.53 18.00 -12.81
C THR A 366 4.09 17.93 -13.31
N ASN A 367 3.39 19.08 -13.36
CA ASN A 367 1.93 19.15 -13.51
C ASN A 367 1.16 18.32 -12.45
N GLY A 368 1.66 18.27 -11.20
CA GLY A 368 0.96 17.67 -10.08
C GLY A 368 1.77 16.56 -9.39
N ILE A 369 1.20 15.37 -9.24
CA ILE A 369 1.90 14.19 -8.70
C ILE A 369 2.25 13.24 -9.83
N VAL A 370 3.51 12.83 -9.91
CA VAL A 370 4.02 11.93 -10.94
C VAL A 370 4.51 10.61 -10.34
N GLN A 371 4.58 9.57 -11.18
CA GLN A 371 5.16 8.29 -10.81
C GLN A 371 6.62 8.49 -10.37
N GLY A 372 7.01 7.82 -9.29
CA GLY A 372 8.30 8.01 -8.62
C GLY A 372 8.25 8.93 -7.40
N MET A 373 7.25 9.81 -7.28
CA MET A 373 7.02 10.59 -6.04
C MET A 373 6.33 9.78 -4.92
N SER A 374 5.83 8.58 -5.23
CA SER A 374 5.28 7.68 -4.22
C SER A 374 6.33 7.42 -3.14
N GLY A 375 5.96 7.68 -1.90
CA GLY A 375 6.84 7.68 -0.74
C GLY A 375 7.28 9.06 -0.26
N SER A 376 7.08 10.14 -1.04
CA SER A 376 7.38 11.50 -0.57
C SER A 376 6.66 11.81 0.75
N PRO A 377 7.38 12.25 1.81
CA PRO A 377 6.76 12.59 3.08
C PRO A 377 5.72 13.70 2.95
N ILE A 378 4.57 13.51 3.60
CA ILE A 378 3.56 14.55 3.80
C ILE A 378 3.76 15.14 5.19
N ILE A 379 4.02 16.44 5.23
CA ILE A 379 4.38 17.19 6.43
C ILE A 379 3.27 18.18 6.78
N GLN A 380 2.82 18.17 8.03
CA GLN A 380 1.88 19.16 8.56
C GLN A 380 2.27 19.51 9.99
N ASN A 381 2.23 20.79 10.35
CA ASN A 381 2.58 21.27 11.70
C ASN A 381 3.98 20.82 12.18
N GLY A 382 4.95 20.75 11.26
CA GLY A 382 6.34 20.32 11.57
C GLY A 382 6.49 18.82 11.87
N LYS A 383 5.48 18.00 11.58
CA LYS A 383 5.48 16.55 11.78
C LYS A 383 5.24 15.83 10.46
N ILE A 384 5.81 14.63 10.31
CA ILE A 384 5.45 13.75 9.19
C ILE A 384 4.10 13.13 9.54
N ILE A 385 3.06 13.38 8.74
CA ILE A 385 1.72 12.81 8.96
C ILE A 385 1.45 11.62 8.05
N GLY A 386 2.21 11.47 6.97
CA GLY A 386 2.00 10.43 5.98
C GLY A 386 3.01 10.43 4.85
N ALA A 387 2.69 9.67 3.81
CA ALA A 387 3.48 9.58 2.60
C ALA A 387 2.56 9.56 1.37
N VAL A 388 2.99 10.17 0.27
CA VAL A 388 2.29 10.13 -1.03
C VAL A 388 2.23 8.68 -1.52
N THR A 389 1.10 8.25 -2.10
CA THR A 389 0.92 6.91 -2.66
C THR A 389 0.64 6.93 -4.15
N HIS A 390 -0.52 7.45 -4.56
CA HIS A 390 -1.00 7.41 -5.94
C HIS A 390 -1.54 8.76 -6.36
N VAL A 391 -1.43 9.07 -7.65
CA VAL A 391 -2.11 10.20 -8.29
C VAL A 391 -3.53 9.80 -8.71
N PHE A 392 -4.42 10.78 -8.83
CA PHE A 392 -5.74 10.57 -9.43
C PHE A 392 -5.57 10.43 -10.95
N VAL A 393 -6.21 9.41 -11.54
CA VAL A 393 -6.12 9.16 -12.99
C VAL A 393 -6.68 10.36 -13.78
N ASP A 394 -7.79 10.92 -13.33
CA ASP A 394 -8.51 11.98 -14.05
C ASP A 394 -8.03 13.41 -13.70
N ASP A 395 -7.21 13.57 -12.65
CA ASP A 395 -6.68 14.87 -12.22
C ASP A 395 -5.29 14.71 -11.61
N SER A 396 -4.26 14.96 -12.43
CA SER A 396 -2.86 14.86 -12.01
C SER A 396 -2.48 15.76 -10.81
N THR A 397 -3.25 16.82 -10.54
CA THR A 397 -3.01 17.73 -9.40
C THR A 397 -3.52 17.18 -8.07
N CYS A 398 -4.30 16.10 -8.09
CA CYS A 398 -4.84 15.45 -6.90
C CYS A 398 -4.12 14.13 -6.61
N GLY A 399 -3.87 13.87 -5.33
CA GLY A 399 -3.13 12.70 -4.88
C GLY A 399 -3.74 12.05 -3.63
N TYR A 400 -3.29 10.83 -3.39
CA TYR A 400 -3.57 10.06 -2.20
C TYR A 400 -2.30 9.93 -1.35
N GLY A 401 -2.49 9.82 -0.04
CA GLY A 401 -1.44 9.50 0.93
C GLY A 401 -1.89 8.43 1.92
N ILE A 402 -0.91 7.77 2.54
CA ILE A 402 -1.09 6.83 3.66
C ILE A 402 -0.61 7.52 4.94
N PHE A 403 -1.26 7.27 6.08
CA PHE A 403 -0.78 7.82 7.35
C PHE A 403 0.54 7.17 7.78
N ILE A 404 1.42 7.96 8.40
CA ILE A 404 2.75 7.49 8.78
C ILE A 404 2.69 6.44 9.89
N ASP A 405 1.74 6.55 10.81
CA ASP A 405 1.55 5.60 11.90
C ASP A 405 1.15 4.21 11.37
N ARG A 406 0.42 4.14 10.26
CA ARG A 406 0.12 2.89 9.55
C ARG A 406 1.37 2.27 8.93
N MET A 407 2.28 3.08 8.40
CA MET A 407 3.55 2.59 7.86
C MET A 407 4.52 2.14 8.97
N LEU A 408 4.43 2.75 10.15
CA LEU A 408 5.23 2.38 11.33
C LEU A 408 4.63 1.19 12.09
N ASP A 409 3.39 0.83 11.78
CA ASP A 409 2.68 -0.28 12.39
C ASP A 409 3.43 -1.59 12.16
N LYS A 410 3.84 -2.23 13.26
CA LYS A 410 4.54 -3.51 13.23
C LYS A 410 3.60 -4.71 13.08
N ASP A 411 2.29 -4.49 13.09
CA ASP A 411 1.27 -5.54 12.94
C ASP A 411 1.09 -5.98 11.47
N GLU A 412 2.16 -6.49 10.87
CA GLU A 412 2.00 -7.51 9.86
C GLU A 412 2.53 -8.80 10.46
N LYS A 413 1.60 -9.77 10.61
CA LYS A 413 1.95 -11.16 10.88
C LYS A 413 3.14 -11.51 9.99
N GLU A 414 4.24 -11.92 10.60
CA GLU A 414 5.25 -12.73 9.94
C GLU A 414 4.50 -13.95 9.37
N THR A 415 3.99 -13.83 8.14
CA THR A 415 3.60 -14.99 7.35
C THR A 415 4.91 -15.64 6.95
N ASN A 416 5.38 -16.51 7.85
CA ASN A 416 6.38 -17.53 7.56
C ASN A 416 5.92 -18.42 6.41
#